data_AF-A0A392PI52-F1
#
_entry.id   AF-A0A392PI52-F1
#
_cell.length_a   1.000
_cell.length_b   1.000
_cell.length_c   1.000
_cell.angle_alpha   90.00
_cell.angle_beta   90.00
_cell.angle_gamma   90.00
#
_symmetry.space_group_name_H-M   'P 1'
#
loop_
_entity.id
_entity.type
_entity.pdbx_description
1 polymer ?
#
loop_
_entity_poly.entity_id
_entity_poly.type
_entity_poly.pdbx_seq_one_letter_code
_entity_poly.pdbx_strand_id
1 'polypeptide(L)'
;MGGVKDTQNDESNGVAAPSNADSCLEMSKSATTMSTSTPIEVSPSSKEKSSDADNDLQGTAGWKLSNSHWNLQVVARASGSLTRFMPDDIPGVTSPMIYIGMLFSWFAWHVEDHELHSLNFLHTGSSKTWYSVPGNYAFAFEEIIRTEGYGGDIDQLGM
;
A
#
# COMPACT_ATOMS: atom_id res chain seq x y z
N MET A 1 53.98 -22.69 -23.69
CA MET A 1 54.98 -22.56 -22.60
C MET A 1 54.64 -21.34 -21.76
N GLY A 2 54.35 -21.55 -20.47
CA GLY A 2 54.39 -20.56 -19.38
C GLY A 2 53.24 -19.55 -19.34
N GLY A 3 52.46 -19.39 -18.28
CA GLY A 3 52.51 -19.92 -16.92
C GLY A 3 51.67 -18.98 -16.04
N VAL A 4 50.60 -19.54 -15.45
CA VAL A 4 49.68 -18.89 -14.51
C VAL A 4 50.41 -18.52 -13.22
N LYS A 5 50.05 -17.39 -12.60
CA LYS A 5 50.32 -17.13 -11.18
C LYS A 5 49.04 -16.67 -10.50
N ASP A 6 48.49 -17.58 -9.71
CA ASP A 6 47.52 -17.31 -8.65
C ASP A 6 48.20 -16.58 -7.50
N THR A 7 47.46 -15.72 -6.79
CA THR A 7 47.81 -15.31 -5.44
C THR A 7 46.53 -15.22 -4.62
N GLN A 8 46.46 -16.10 -3.64
CA GLN A 8 45.43 -16.28 -2.61
C GLN A 8 45.93 -15.64 -1.30
N ASN A 9 45.03 -15.48 -0.32
CA ASN A 9 45.20 -15.16 1.12
C ASN A 9 44.68 -13.74 1.48
N ASP A 10 43.88 -13.50 2.53
CA ASP A 10 43.72 -14.19 3.82
C ASP A 10 42.28 -14.06 4.40
N GLU A 11 41.85 -15.09 5.12
CA GLU A 11 40.76 -15.07 6.11
C GLU A 11 41.19 -14.35 7.40
N SER A 12 40.25 -13.69 8.09
CA SER A 12 40.32 -13.56 9.55
C SER A 12 38.94 -13.57 10.22
N ASN A 13 38.92 -14.31 11.34
CA ASN A 13 37.82 -14.80 12.18
C ASN A 13 37.02 -13.77 13.01
N GLY A 14 35.79 -14.19 13.37
CA GLY A 14 35.24 -14.09 14.74
C GLY A 14 34.33 -12.88 15.03
N VAL A 15 33.33 -12.87 15.94
CA VAL A 15 32.73 -13.78 16.94
C VAL A 15 31.33 -13.20 17.28
N ALA A 16 30.46 -14.04 17.86
CA ALA A 16 29.05 -13.88 18.26
C ALA A 16 28.63 -12.74 19.22
N ALA A 17 27.30 -12.52 19.26
CA ALA A 17 26.49 -11.60 20.09
C ALA A 17 26.56 -11.86 21.62
N PRO A 18 25.97 -11.00 22.51
CA PRO A 18 24.53 -11.16 22.82
C PRO A 18 23.75 -9.87 23.23
N SER A 19 22.44 -10.11 23.35
CA SER A 19 21.32 -9.35 23.95
C SER A 19 21.58 -8.55 25.23
N ASN A 20 20.77 -7.52 25.48
CA ASN A 20 20.17 -7.28 26.80
C ASN A 20 18.84 -6.52 26.70
N ALA A 21 17.90 -6.96 27.54
CA ALA A 21 16.54 -6.50 27.69
C ALA A 21 16.42 -5.38 28.77
N ASP A 22 15.19 -4.89 28.89
CA ASP A 22 14.57 -4.21 30.03
C ASP A 22 14.75 -2.68 30.16
N SER A 23 13.66 -1.95 29.90
CA SER A 23 12.87 -1.43 31.02
C SER A 23 11.48 -0.98 30.58
N CYS A 24 10.50 -1.58 31.25
CA CYS A 24 9.09 -1.27 31.28
C CYS A 24 8.88 -0.05 32.20
N LEU A 25 8.16 0.98 31.73
CA LEU A 25 7.64 2.05 32.60
C LEU A 25 6.14 2.23 32.31
N GLU A 26 5.37 1.75 33.26
CA GLU A 26 3.91 1.86 33.37
C GLU A 26 3.51 3.12 34.16
N MET A 27 2.20 3.39 34.10
CA MET A 27 1.37 4.23 34.98
C MET A 27 1.13 5.69 34.55
N SER A 28 -0.09 5.97 34.08
CA SER A 28 -1.17 6.52 34.93
C SER A 28 -2.40 6.91 34.10
N LYS A 29 -3.57 6.38 34.47
CA LYS A 29 -4.89 6.85 34.05
C LYS A 29 -5.31 8.07 34.87
N SER A 30 -5.95 9.07 34.25
CA SER A 30 -7.03 9.83 34.88
C SER A 30 -7.95 10.46 33.84
N ALA A 31 -9.25 10.47 34.15
CA ALA A 31 -10.36 10.91 33.32
C ALA A 31 -11.03 12.17 33.92
N THR A 32 -11.66 13.00 33.09
CA THR A 32 -13.01 13.65 33.26
C THR A 32 -13.15 14.98 32.47
N THR A 33 -13.79 14.88 31.30
CA THR A 33 -14.96 15.59 30.70
C THR A 33 -15.51 16.92 31.31
N MET A 34 -16.16 17.90 30.63
CA MET A 34 -17.17 17.92 29.52
C MET A 34 -17.35 19.34 28.91
N SER A 35 -17.89 19.44 27.67
CA SER A 35 -19.13 20.17 27.29
C SER A 35 -19.49 19.87 25.82
N THR A 36 -20.38 18.92 25.52
CA THR A 36 -21.86 18.98 25.38
C THR A 36 -22.33 19.16 23.93
N SER A 37 -22.80 18.06 23.33
CA SER A 37 -23.89 18.06 22.34
C SER A 37 -24.86 16.94 22.69
N THR A 38 -26.16 17.25 22.61
CA THR A 38 -27.33 16.47 23.03
C THR A 38 -27.43 15.06 22.41
N PRO A 39 -28.04 14.07 23.10
CA PRO A 39 -28.07 12.67 22.67
C PRO A 39 -29.28 12.34 21.77
N ILE A 40 -29.04 11.53 20.74
CA ILE A 40 -30.10 10.74 20.08
C ILE A 40 -30.14 9.39 20.84
N GLU A 41 -31.27 9.11 21.49
CA GLU A 41 -31.55 7.80 22.10
C GLU A 41 -31.52 6.71 21.03
N VAL A 42 -30.66 5.71 21.21
CA VAL A 42 -30.77 4.41 20.53
C VAL A 42 -30.93 3.36 21.62
N SER A 43 -32.13 2.81 21.70
CA SER A 43 -32.50 1.72 22.60
C SER A 43 -31.59 0.49 22.40
N PRO A 44 -31.18 -0.23 23.46
CA PRO A 44 -30.41 -1.45 23.31
C PRO A 44 -31.35 -2.58 22.88
N SER A 45 -31.41 -2.83 21.57
CA SER A 45 -31.99 -4.06 21.05
C SER A 45 -30.98 -5.19 21.28
N SER A 46 -31.26 -6.03 22.27
CA SER A 46 -30.68 -7.36 22.40
C SER A 46 -30.96 -8.14 21.12
N LYS A 47 -29.98 -8.20 20.22
CA LYS A 47 -30.00 -9.12 19.08
C LYS A 47 -29.07 -10.28 19.40
N GLU A 48 -29.70 -11.43 19.57
CA GLU A 48 -29.04 -12.73 19.61
C GLU A 48 -28.08 -12.82 18.41
N LYS A 49 -26.83 -13.17 18.70
CA LYS A 49 -25.78 -13.40 17.72
C LYS A 49 -26.13 -14.69 16.97
N SER A 50 -26.77 -14.58 15.80
CA SER A 50 -26.84 -15.70 14.87
C SER A 50 -25.42 -16.02 14.40
N SER A 51 -24.94 -17.21 14.74
CA SER A 51 -23.56 -17.66 14.62
C SER A 51 -23.12 -18.06 13.21
N ASP A 52 -23.96 -17.86 12.20
CA ASP A 52 -23.82 -18.63 10.96
C ASP A 52 -23.30 -17.80 9.77
N ALA A 53 -23.23 -16.47 9.87
CA ALA A 53 -22.76 -15.61 8.77
C ALA A 53 -21.23 -15.37 8.76
N ASP A 54 -20.54 -15.63 9.87
CA ASP A 54 -19.10 -15.38 10.01
C ASP A 54 -18.24 -16.49 9.35
N ASN A 55 -18.78 -17.71 9.29
CA ASN A 55 -18.06 -18.87 8.75
C ASN A 55 -17.92 -18.86 7.22
N ASP A 56 -18.84 -18.23 6.49
CA ASP A 56 -18.89 -18.30 5.02
C ASP A 56 -17.83 -17.40 4.33
N LEU A 57 -17.30 -16.41 5.03
CA LEU A 57 -16.29 -15.48 4.50
C LEU A 57 -14.85 -15.96 4.79
N GLN A 58 -14.69 -16.78 5.82
CA GLN A 58 -13.41 -17.37 6.22
C GLN A 58 -12.84 -18.22 5.08
N GLY A 59 -11.66 -17.84 4.58
CA GLY A 59 -10.92 -18.58 3.55
C GLY A 59 -11.04 -18.03 2.13
N THR A 60 -11.91 -17.05 1.89
CA THR A 60 -11.91 -16.28 0.64
C THR A 60 -10.58 -15.55 0.43
N ALA A 61 -10.26 -15.17 -0.81
CA ALA A 61 -9.02 -14.46 -1.10
C ALA A 61 -8.97 -13.09 -0.39
N GLY A 62 -10.10 -12.38 -0.31
CA GLY A 62 -10.22 -11.13 0.45
C GLY A 62 -9.99 -11.33 1.95
N TRP A 63 -10.56 -12.38 2.54
CA TRP A 63 -10.32 -12.73 3.94
C TRP A 63 -8.85 -13.07 4.23
N LYS A 64 -8.20 -13.82 3.33
CA LYS A 64 -6.77 -14.14 3.45
C LYS A 64 -5.91 -12.88 3.38
N LEU A 65 -6.22 -11.96 2.47
CA LEU A 65 -5.52 -10.68 2.35
C LEU A 65 -5.67 -9.84 3.63
N SER A 66 -6.89 -9.68 4.13
CA SER A 66 -7.16 -8.85 5.32
C SER A 66 -6.46 -9.37 6.58
N ASN A 67 -6.25 -10.69 6.68
CA ASN A 67 -5.56 -11.33 7.80
C ASN A 67 -4.07 -11.60 7.52
N SER A 68 -3.52 -11.02 6.45
CA SER A 68 -2.09 -11.15 6.09
C SER A 68 -1.33 -9.84 6.28
N HIS A 69 0.00 -9.92 6.23
CA HIS A 69 0.87 -8.74 6.17
C HIS A 69 0.65 -7.87 4.91
N TRP A 70 -0.06 -8.39 3.90
CA TRP A 70 -0.43 -7.67 2.68
C TRP A 70 -1.78 -6.95 2.79
N ASN A 71 -2.34 -6.81 3.99
CA ASN A 71 -3.54 -6.01 4.18
C ASN A 71 -3.27 -4.55 3.77
N LEU A 72 -3.95 -4.13 2.70
CA LEU A 72 -3.80 -2.81 2.08
C LEU A 72 -4.11 -1.64 3.04
N GLN A 73 -4.92 -1.85 4.08
CA GLN A 73 -5.20 -0.82 5.09
C GLN A 73 -4.02 -0.59 6.04
N VAL A 74 -3.15 -1.58 6.21
CA VAL A 74 -2.06 -1.54 7.20
C VAL A 74 -0.70 -1.34 6.53
N VAL A 75 -0.54 -1.79 5.28
CA VAL A 75 0.75 -1.79 4.57
C VAL A 75 1.38 -0.39 4.48
N ALA A 76 0.58 0.66 4.26
CA ALA A 76 1.08 2.03 4.21
C ALA A 76 1.71 2.48 5.55
N ARG A 77 1.24 1.96 6.67
CA ARG A 77 1.72 2.31 8.02
C ARG A 77 2.64 1.24 8.62
N ALA A 78 2.95 0.17 7.87
CA ALA A 78 3.79 -0.92 8.33
C ALA A 78 5.22 -0.45 8.64
N SER A 79 5.92 -1.21 9.48
CA SER A 79 7.33 -0.96 9.77
C SER A 79 8.16 -1.07 8.49
N GLY A 80 8.88 0.00 8.13
CA GLY A 80 9.65 0.08 6.89
C GLY A 80 8.96 0.81 5.74
N SER A 81 7.67 1.16 5.87
CA SER A 81 7.00 2.02 4.89
C SER A 81 7.40 3.49 5.07
N LEU A 82 7.76 4.15 3.96
CA LEU A 82 8.04 5.58 3.94
C LEU A 82 6.79 6.42 4.29
N THR A 83 5.61 5.98 3.85
CA THR A 83 4.37 6.72 4.06
C THR A 83 3.89 6.69 5.51
N ARG A 84 4.48 5.86 6.37
CA ARG A 84 4.21 5.87 7.83
C ARG A 84 4.48 7.24 8.47
N PHE A 85 5.42 8.01 7.94
CA PHE A 85 5.80 9.32 8.48
C PHE A 85 4.90 10.49 8.00
N MET A 86 3.98 10.24 7.07
CA MET A 86 3.01 11.26 6.65
C MET A 86 1.99 11.49 7.77
N PRO A 87 1.78 12.72 8.26
CA PRO A 87 0.91 12.94 9.43
C PRO A 87 -0.56 12.68 9.12
N ASP A 88 -0.99 13.03 7.91
CA ASP A 88 -2.38 12.95 7.48
C ASP A 88 -2.65 11.66 6.70
N ASP A 89 -3.92 11.24 6.72
CA ASP A 89 -4.39 10.19 5.83
C ASP A 89 -4.81 10.78 4.49
N ILE A 90 -4.12 10.34 3.44
CA ILE A 90 -4.34 10.77 2.07
C ILE A 90 -5.07 9.65 1.34
N PRO A 91 -6.35 9.85 0.93
CA PRO A 91 -7.10 8.85 0.18
C PRO A 91 -6.35 8.43 -1.09
N GLY A 92 -6.23 7.13 -1.33
CA GLY A 92 -5.47 6.58 -2.46
C GLY A 92 -4.00 6.33 -2.19
N VAL A 93 -3.39 7.04 -1.24
CA VAL A 93 -1.96 6.94 -0.93
C VAL A 93 -1.74 6.16 0.37
N THR A 94 -2.27 6.65 1.49
CA THR A 94 -2.13 5.98 2.80
C THR A 94 -3.38 5.19 3.19
N SER A 95 -4.53 5.53 2.59
CA SER A 95 -5.80 4.85 2.77
C SER A 95 -6.24 4.21 1.45
N PRO A 96 -6.53 2.90 1.40
CA PRO A 96 -6.83 2.21 0.16
C PRO A 96 -8.16 2.66 -0.48
N MET A 97 -8.21 2.64 -1.80
CA MET A 97 -9.43 2.89 -2.59
C MET A 97 -10.03 1.60 -3.13
N ILE A 98 -11.37 1.60 -3.32
CA ILE A 98 -12.10 0.51 -3.95
C ILE A 98 -12.52 0.93 -5.35
N TYR A 99 -12.22 0.10 -6.33
CA TYR A 99 -12.62 0.30 -7.72
C TYR A 99 -13.63 -0.75 -8.14
N ILE A 100 -14.78 -0.30 -8.64
CA ILE A 100 -15.82 -1.15 -9.23
C ILE A 100 -15.87 -0.82 -10.71
N GLY A 101 -15.57 -1.80 -11.56
CA GLY A 101 -15.51 -1.62 -13.01
C GLY A 101 -16.47 -2.56 -13.76
N MET A 102 -16.76 -2.19 -14.99
CA MET A 102 -17.50 -3.00 -15.96
C MET A 102 -16.69 -3.15 -17.26
N LEU A 103 -17.20 -3.93 -18.22
CA LEU A 103 -16.55 -4.08 -19.52
C LEU A 103 -16.31 -2.69 -20.15
N PHE A 104 -15.12 -2.49 -20.71
CA PHE A 104 -14.62 -1.23 -21.29
C PHE A 104 -14.35 -0.08 -20.29
N SER A 105 -14.42 -0.31 -18.98
CA SER A 105 -13.82 0.61 -18.00
C SER A 105 -12.29 0.59 -18.13
N TRP A 106 -11.65 1.75 -18.11
CA TRP A 106 -10.20 1.89 -18.30
C TRP A 106 -9.60 2.95 -17.36
N PHE A 107 -8.29 2.85 -17.12
CA PHE A 107 -7.48 3.86 -16.45
C PHE A 107 -6.56 4.49 -17.48
N ALA A 108 -6.43 5.81 -17.45
CA ALA A 108 -5.51 6.50 -18.33
C ALA A 108 -4.05 6.16 -17.99
N TRP A 109 -3.15 6.41 -18.95
CA TRP A 109 -1.72 6.34 -18.70
C TRP A 109 -1.35 7.34 -17.59
N HIS A 110 -0.71 6.85 -16.53
CA HIS A 110 -0.23 7.66 -15.42
C HIS A 110 0.95 6.97 -14.73
N VAL A 111 1.68 7.77 -13.96
CA VAL A 111 2.52 7.30 -12.86
C VAL A 111 1.81 7.62 -11.55
N GLU A 112 2.14 6.91 -10.48
CA GLU A 112 1.57 7.19 -9.16
C GLU A 112 2.09 8.52 -8.60
N ASP A 113 1.35 9.08 -7.65
CA ASP A 113 1.75 10.32 -6.97
C ASP A 113 3.15 10.18 -6.35
N HIS A 114 4.00 11.16 -6.62
CA HIS A 114 5.41 11.17 -6.20
C HIS A 114 6.19 9.90 -6.58
N GLU A 115 5.79 9.22 -7.66
CA GLU A 115 6.43 7.99 -8.15
C GLU A 115 6.44 6.87 -7.10
N LEU A 116 5.45 6.88 -6.20
CA LEU A 116 5.28 5.83 -5.21
C LEU A 116 4.92 4.50 -5.87
N HIS A 117 5.09 3.41 -5.12
CA HIS A 117 4.62 2.10 -5.57
C HIS A 117 3.12 1.98 -5.27
N SER A 118 2.37 1.44 -6.23
CA SER A 118 0.99 1.03 -6.00
C SER A 118 0.86 -0.48 -5.76
N LEU A 119 -0.17 -0.83 -5.02
CA LEU A 119 -0.57 -2.21 -4.74
C LEU A 119 -2.04 -2.36 -5.14
N ASN A 120 -2.33 -3.35 -5.98
CA ASN A 120 -3.69 -3.63 -6.44
C ASN A 120 -4.07 -5.07 -6.13
N PHE A 121 -5.28 -5.27 -5.62
CA PHE A 121 -5.83 -6.60 -5.39
C PHE A 121 -7.20 -6.74 -6.06
N LEU A 122 -7.33 -7.74 -6.94
CA LEU A 122 -8.59 -8.08 -7.58
C LEU A 122 -9.42 -8.97 -6.64
N HIS A 123 -10.38 -8.38 -5.92
CA HIS A 123 -11.21 -9.11 -4.97
C HIS A 123 -12.09 -10.18 -5.62
N THR A 124 -12.75 -9.84 -6.73
CA THR A 124 -13.67 -10.72 -7.46
C THR A 124 -13.96 -10.15 -8.84
N GLY A 125 -14.65 -10.93 -9.68
CA GLY A 125 -15.08 -10.54 -11.02
C GLY A 125 -14.14 -10.98 -12.14
N SER A 126 -14.25 -10.32 -13.29
CA SER A 126 -13.43 -10.61 -14.47
C SER A 126 -12.00 -10.06 -14.32
N SER A 127 -11.07 -10.61 -15.10
CA SER A 127 -9.67 -10.17 -15.09
C SER A 127 -9.51 -8.71 -15.49
N LYS A 128 -8.46 -8.07 -14.96
CA LYS A 128 -8.00 -6.73 -15.33
C LYS A 128 -6.68 -6.85 -16.10
N THR A 129 -6.59 -6.22 -17.26
CA THR A 129 -5.37 -6.19 -18.09
C THR A 129 -4.57 -4.92 -17.80
N TRP A 130 -3.26 -5.06 -17.67
CA TRP A 130 -2.33 -3.96 -17.42
C TRP A 130 -1.33 -3.83 -18.56
N TYR A 131 -0.98 -2.59 -18.89
CA TYR A 131 0.12 -2.24 -19.76
C TYR A 131 1.09 -1.38 -18.96
N SER A 132 2.40 -1.60 -19.14
CA SER A 132 3.43 -0.83 -18.44
C SER A 132 4.56 -0.48 -19.38
N VAL A 133 5.15 0.69 -19.14
CA VAL A 133 6.36 1.15 -19.81
C VAL A 133 7.48 1.13 -18.77
N PRO A 134 8.62 0.49 -19.03
CA PRO A 134 9.76 0.55 -18.12
C PRO A 134 10.20 2.01 -17.90
N GLY A 135 10.58 2.37 -16.67
CA GLY A 135 10.90 3.76 -16.32
C GLY A 135 12.01 4.40 -17.16
N ASN A 136 12.96 3.61 -17.65
CA ASN A 136 14.01 4.10 -18.55
C ASN A 136 13.50 4.55 -19.94
N TYR A 137 12.25 4.22 -20.29
CA TYR A 137 11.58 4.64 -21.51
C TYR A 137 10.46 5.66 -21.28
N ALA A 138 10.28 6.16 -20.05
CA ALA A 138 9.19 7.10 -19.71
C ALA A 138 9.23 8.36 -20.59
N PHE A 139 10.38 9.03 -20.69
CA PHE A 139 10.52 10.24 -21.52
C PHE A 139 10.27 10.00 -23.00
N ALA A 140 10.74 8.86 -23.53
CA ALA A 140 10.49 8.51 -24.93
C ALA A 140 8.99 8.27 -25.19
N PHE A 141 8.29 7.65 -24.23
CA PHE A 141 6.85 7.46 -24.30
C PHE A 141 6.08 8.80 -24.24
N GLU A 142 6.43 9.69 -23.32
CA GLU A 142 5.84 11.03 -23.22
C GLU A 142 6.04 11.84 -24.50
N GLU A 143 7.23 11.77 -25.11
CA GLU A 143 7.52 12.43 -26.38
C GLU A 143 6.61 11.92 -27.51
N ILE A 144 6.43 10.60 -27.63
CA ILE A 144 5.54 10.00 -28.62
C ILE A 144 4.09 10.44 -28.41
N ILE A 145 3.61 10.47 -27.15
CA ILE A 145 2.25 10.93 -26.84
C ILE A 145 2.08 12.40 -27.23
N ARG A 146 3.09 13.24 -26.98
CA ARG A 146 3.10 14.66 -27.35
C ARG A 146 3.08 14.86 -28.87
N THR A 147 3.90 14.14 -29.63
CA THR A 147 4.02 14.33 -31.08
C THR A 147 2.90 13.65 -31.86
N GLU A 148 2.62 12.38 -31.56
CA GLU A 148 1.67 11.56 -32.33
C GLU A 148 0.25 11.63 -31.75
N GLY A 149 0.13 11.70 -30.43
CA GLY A 149 -1.18 11.74 -29.75
C GLY A 149 -1.86 13.11 -29.85
N TYR A 150 -1.09 14.17 -29.60
CA TYR A 150 -1.59 15.56 -29.59
C TYR A 150 -1.17 16.39 -30.81
N GLY A 151 -0.45 15.81 -31.77
CA GLY A 151 -0.06 16.51 -33.00
C GLY A 151 0.98 17.62 -32.80
N GLY A 152 1.72 17.61 -31.68
CA GLY A 152 2.79 18.55 -31.40
C GLY A 152 2.36 19.95 -30.92
N ASP A 153 1.05 20.25 -30.87
CA ASP A 153 0.51 21.53 -30.40
C ASP A 153 0.06 21.40 -28.93
N ILE A 154 0.96 21.71 -28.00
CA ILE A 154 0.70 21.69 -26.55
C ILE A 154 0.13 23.04 -26.07
N ASP A 155 0.14 24.06 -26.93
CA ASP A 155 -0.14 25.45 -26.57
C ASP A 155 -1.66 25.73 -26.40
N GLN A 156 -2.53 24.75 -26.68
CA GLN A 156 -3.99 24.89 -26.54
C GLN A 156 -4.54 24.47 -25.17
N LEU A 157 -3.71 23.95 -24.26
CA LEU A 157 -4.14 23.55 -22.91
C LEU A 157 -3.89 24.61 -21.82
N GLY A 158 -3.46 25.81 -22.21
CA GLY A 158 -3.22 26.94 -21.32
C GLY A 158 -4.01 28.18 -21.70
N MET A 159 -5.32 28.20 -21.41
CA MET A 159 -6.06 29.44 -21.12
C MET A 159 -7.22 29.18 -20.17
#